data_AF-A0A819HV73-F1
#
_entry.id   AF-A0A819HV73-F1
#
_cell.length_a   1.000
_cell.length_b   1.000
_cell.length_c   1.000
_cell.angle_alpha   90.00
_cell.angle_beta   90.00
_cell.angle_gamma   90.00
#
_symmetry.space_group_name_H-M   'P 1'
#
loop_
_entity.id
_entity.type
_entity.pdbx_description
1 polymer ?
#
loop_
_entity_poly.entity_id
_entity_poly.type
_entity_poly.pdbx_seq_one_letter_code
_entity_poly.pdbx_strand_id
1 'polypeptide(L)'
;MSFFKKRPSVSEGAAGGGDSSMFGITLVQFKELMELRGKEFVKKLNSSDYNGVQGILEKLKVDRNTGLHSNNQQDLEQRRTAYGKNIIPQEPQSFLSFLTSPRYVPHHMLLVILLIYPFVLIDLSFSKSSKEKGESSKDELSTVQLYHLTSIQIYGNR
;
A
#
# COMPACT_ATOMS: atom_id res chain seq x y z
N MET A 1 16.45 -13.32 -23.64
CA MET A 1 16.54 -11.84 -23.58
C MET A 1 15.30 -11.31 -22.89
N SER A 2 15.38 -11.08 -21.57
CA SER A 2 14.27 -10.55 -20.77
C SER A 2 14.24 -9.03 -20.91
N PHE A 3 13.30 -8.54 -21.72
CA PHE A 3 12.99 -7.13 -21.90
C PHE A 3 12.43 -6.54 -20.60
N PHE A 4 13.31 -5.98 -19.76
CA PHE A 4 12.90 -5.17 -18.63
C PHE A 4 12.49 -3.79 -19.16
N LYS A 5 11.19 -3.62 -19.43
CA LYS A 5 10.58 -2.33 -19.76
C LYS A 5 10.73 -1.40 -18.55
N LYS A 6 11.72 -0.52 -18.57
CA LYS A 6 11.94 0.53 -17.57
C LYS A 6 10.69 1.40 -17.51
N ARG A 7 10.02 1.46 -16.36
CA ARG A 7 8.82 2.30 -16.18
C ARG A 7 9.23 3.78 -16.30
N PRO A 8 8.42 4.63 -16.96
CA PRO A 8 8.63 6.06 -16.94
C PRO A 8 8.40 6.56 -15.50
N SER A 9 9.40 7.22 -14.94
CA SER A 9 9.33 7.86 -13.64
C SER A 9 8.52 9.15 -13.75
N VAL A 10 7.21 9.07 -13.54
CA VAL A 10 6.37 10.24 -13.31
C VAL A 10 6.26 10.46 -11.81
N SER A 11 6.94 11.49 -11.34
CA SER A 11 6.49 12.47 -10.32
C SER A 11 7.67 13.40 -10.05
N GLU A 12 7.72 14.48 -10.85
CA GLU A 12 8.46 15.70 -10.56
C GLU A 12 7.96 16.28 -9.21
N GLY A 13 8.50 15.76 -8.12
CA GLY A 13 8.33 16.29 -6.77
C GLY A 13 9.59 16.17 -5.92
N ALA A 14 10.62 15.48 -6.42
CA ALA A 14 11.93 15.37 -5.81
C ALA A 14 12.98 15.76 -6.85
N ALA A 15 13.12 17.06 -7.11
CA ALA A 15 14.23 17.61 -7.88
C ALA A 15 15.55 17.38 -7.10
N GLY A 16 16.08 16.17 -7.17
CA GLY A 16 17.42 15.80 -6.78
C GLY A 16 18.16 15.33 -8.03
N GLY A 17 19.32 15.92 -8.28
CA GLY A 17 20.07 15.75 -9.54
C GLY A 17 20.80 17.00 -10.01
N GLY A 18 20.98 18.01 -9.13
CA GLY A 18 21.81 19.17 -9.41
C GLY A 18 23.29 18.82 -9.54
N ASP A 19 24.12 19.84 -9.73
CA ASP A 19 25.54 19.67 -9.99
C ASP A 19 26.25 18.94 -8.83
N SER A 20 26.46 17.64 -9.01
CA SER A 20 27.18 16.79 -8.03
C SER A 20 28.70 16.93 -8.14
N SER A 21 29.22 17.85 -8.96
CA SER A 21 30.66 18.09 -9.19
C SER A 21 31.47 18.30 -7.91
N MET A 22 30.84 18.84 -6.86
CA MET A 22 31.48 19.05 -5.56
C MET A 22 31.68 17.75 -4.75
N PHE A 23 30.98 16.66 -5.10
CA PHE A 23 31.04 15.36 -4.44
C PHE A 23 31.64 14.31 -5.37
N GLY A 24 32.33 13.33 -4.79
CA GLY A 24 32.98 12.26 -5.56
C GLY A 24 32.05 11.13 -6.00
N ILE A 25 30.73 11.28 -5.79
CA ILE A 25 29.71 10.28 -6.09
C ILE A 25 28.41 10.97 -6.54
N THR A 26 27.84 10.50 -7.64
CA THR A 26 26.59 11.03 -8.20
C THR A 26 25.38 10.26 -7.68
N LEU A 27 24.20 10.90 -7.67
CA LEU A 27 22.93 10.25 -7.33
C LEU A 27 22.64 8.98 -8.13
N VAL A 28 22.99 8.97 -9.42
CA VAL A 28 22.80 7.80 -10.30
C VAL A 28 23.62 6.62 -9.80
N GLN A 29 24.88 6.86 -9.44
CA GLN A 29 25.76 5.83 -8.88
C GLN A 29 25.23 5.31 -7.54
N PHE A 30 24.72 6.21 -6.69
CA PHE A 30 24.10 5.81 -5.42
C PHE A 30 22.83 4.96 -5.64
N LYS A 31 22.02 5.30 -6.63
CA LYS A 31 20.83 4.53 -7.01
C LYS A 31 21.20 3.15 -7.51
N GLU A 32 22.20 3.03 -8.39
CA GLU A 32 22.72 1.75 -8.88
C GLU A 32 23.23 0.89 -7.72
N LEU A 33 23.94 1.48 -6.75
CA LEU A 33 24.34 0.78 -5.53
C LEU A 33 23.14 0.28 -4.72
N MET A 34 22.10 1.10 -4.54
CA MET A 34 20.90 0.69 -3.79
C MET A 34 20.02 -0.34 -4.51
N GLU A 35 20.09 -0.40 -5.84
CA GLU A 35 19.41 -1.43 -6.65
C GLU A 35 20.04 -2.81 -6.46
N LEU A 36 21.36 -2.86 -6.20
CA LEU A 36 22.06 -4.08 -5.82
C LEU A 36 21.74 -4.44 -4.36
N ARG A 37 21.35 -5.69 -4.11
CA ARG A 37 21.13 -6.21 -2.74
C ARG A 37 22.05 -7.39 -2.45
N GLY A 38 22.49 -7.49 -1.20
CA GLY A 38 23.25 -8.64 -0.70
C GLY A 38 24.70 -8.70 -1.21
N LYS A 39 25.12 -9.86 -1.73
CA LYS A 39 26.53 -10.14 -2.08
C LYS A 39 27.07 -9.27 -3.21
N GLU A 40 26.22 -8.94 -4.19
CA GLU A 40 26.60 -8.10 -5.34
C GLU A 40 26.84 -6.64 -4.93
N PHE A 41 26.10 -6.14 -3.94
CA PHE A 41 26.35 -4.82 -3.35
C PHE A 41 27.75 -4.77 -2.73
N VAL A 42 28.11 -5.75 -1.89
CA VAL A 42 29.42 -5.78 -1.21
C VAL A 42 30.58 -5.89 -2.21
N LYS A 43 30.42 -6.68 -3.29
CA LYS A 43 31.41 -6.75 -4.37
C LYS A 43 31.60 -5.40 -5.07
N LYS A 44 30.50 -4.72 -5.41
CA LYS A 44 30.55 -3.40 -6.05
C LYS A 44 31.09 -2.33 -5.11
N LEU A 45 30.80 -2.42 -3.82
CA LEU A 45 31.29 -1.53 -2.78
C LEU A 45 32.81 -1.63 -2.60
N ASN A 46 33.33 -2.86 -2.64
CA ASN A 46 34.76 -3.15 -2.51
C ASN A 46 35.52 -3.02 -3.84
N SER A 47 34.86 -2.58 -4.93
CA SER A 47 35.57 -2.27 -6.16
C SER A 47 36.49 -1.06 -5.94
N SER A 48 37.51 -0.95 -6.80
CA SER A 48 38.47 0.16 -6.80
C SER A 48 37.80 1.55 -6.90
N ASP A 49 36.56 1.61 -7.39
CA ASP A 49 35.85 2.88 -7.65
C ASP A 49 35.39 3.56 -6.35
N TYR A 50 35.03 2.76 -5.33
CA TYR A 50 34.45 3.24 -4.08
C TYR A 50 35.36 3.03 -2.87
N ASN A 51 36.32 2.10 -2.95
CA ASN A 51 37.27 1.80 -1.88
C ASN A 51 36.57 1.51 -0.53
N GLY A 52 35.47 0.76 -0.58
CA GLY A 52 34.67 0.40 0.58
C GLY A 52 33.88 1.56 1.20
N VAL A 53 33.48 1.38 2.46
CA VAL A 53 32.66 2.38 3.19
C VAL A 53 33.44 3.67 3.44
N GLN A 54 34.75 3.58 3.67
CA GLN A 54 35.58 4.77 3.95
C GLN A 54 35.75 5.66 2.73
N GLY A 55 36.01 5.08 1.56
CA GLY A 55 36.11 5.88 0.33
C GLY A 55 34.79 6.54 -0.05
N ILE A 56 33.64 5.94 0.30
CA ILE A 56 32.33 6.59 0.14
C ILE A 56 32.16 7.77 1.10
N LEU A 57 32.55 7.62 2.38
CA LEU A 57 32.50 8.72 3.34
C LEU A 57 33.37 9.90 2.92
N GLU A 58 34.57 9.63 2.39
CA GLU A 58 35.47 10.64 1.82
C GLU A 58 34.85 11.34 0.60
N LYS A 59 34.28 10.57 -0.34
CA LYS A 59 33.59 11.11 -1.53
C LYS A 59 32.37 11.94 -1.17
N LEU A 60 31.65 11.56 -0.11
CA LEU A 60 30.51 12.31 0.43
C LEU A 60 30.94 13.47 1.34
N LYS A 61 32.23 13.59 1.68
CA LYS A 61 32.77 14.57 2.64
C LYS A 61 31.99 14.53 3.96
N VAL A 62 31.81 13.32 4.52
CA VAL A 62 31.10 13.09 5.79
C VAL A 62 32.07 12.47 6.79
N ASP A 63 32.13 13.02 8.00
CA ASP A 63 32.87 12.38 9.08
C ASP A 63 32.10 11.15 9.59
N ARG A 64 32.82 10.05 9.82
CA ARG A 64 32.24 8.78 10.28
C ARG A 64 31.64 8.89 11.68
N ASN A 65 32.27 9.68 12.55
CA ASN A 65 31.91 9.74 13.97
C ASN A 65 30.93 10.88 14.25
N THR A 66 31.15 12.05 13.64
CA THR A 66 30.36 13.26 13.91
C THR A 66 29.25 13.48 12.88
N GLY A 67 29.33 12.87 11.70
CA GLY A 67 28.37 13.07 10.63
C GLY A 67 28.47 14.47 10.01
N LEU A 68 27.31 15.05 9.68
CA LEU A 68 27.22 16.41 9.13
C LEU A 68 27.00 17.43 10.25
N HIS A 69 27.74 18.53 10.19
CA HIS A 69 27.57 19.63 11.14
C HIS A 69 26.26 20.38 10.86
N SER A 70 25.29 20.30 11.78
CA SER A 70 23.98 20.98 11.68
C SER A 70 24.07 22.51 11.60
N ASN A 71 25.20 23.08 12.04
CA ASN A 71 25.40 24.53 12.09
C ASN A 71 25.79 25.12 10.72
N ASN A 72 26.16 24.30 9.73
CA ASN A 72 26.52 24.75 8.40
C ASN A 72 25.32 24.62 7.44
N GLN A 73 24.46 25.63 7.42
CA GLN A 73 23.28 25.65 6.55
C GLN A 73 23.65 25.64 5.05
N GLN A 74 24.78 26.24 4.68
CA GLN A 74 25.24 26.29 3.28
C GLN A 74 25.60 24.90 2.74
N ASP A 75 26.32 24.09 3.53
CA ASP A 75 26.65 22.70 3.15
C ASP A 75 25.38 21.84 3.00
N LEU A 76 24.39 22.05 3.88
CA LEU A 76 23.11 21.33 3.81
C LEU A 76 22.30 21.70 2.56
N GLU A 77 22.26 22.98 2.18
CA GLU A 77 21.58 23.44 0.96
C GLU A 77 22.25 22.94 -0.33
N GLN A 78 23.58 22.93 -0.36
CA GLN A 78 24.35 22.36 -1.47
C GLN A 78 24.07 20.86 -1.62
N ARG A 79 24.08 20.11 -0.51
CA ARG A 79 23.71 18.68 -0.51
C ARG A 79 22.27 18.45 -0.93
N ARG A 80 21.34 19.30 -0.51
CA ARG A 80 19.93 19.21 -0.90
C ARG A 80 19.74 19.48 -2.39
N THR A 81 20.55 20.34 -2.99
CA THR A 81 20.55 20.59 -4.44
C THR A 81 21.17 19.41 -5.20
N ALA A 82 22.28 18.86 -4.71
CA ALA A 82 22.97 17.73 -5.34
C ALA A 82 22.17 16.42 -5.23
N TYR A 83 21.68 16.07 -4.04
CA TYR A 83 21.05 14.78 -3.74
C TYR A 83 19.52 14.82 -3.66
N GLY A 84 18.92 16.00 -3.61
CA GLY A 84 17.48 16.16 -3.43
C GLY A 84 17.04 16.02 -1.97
N LYS A 85 15.72 16.03 -1.76
CA LYS A 85 15.08 15.88 -0.45
C LYS A 85 14.75 14.41 -0.19
N ASN A 86 14.96 13.93 1.04
CA ASN A 86 14.51 12.60 1.48
C ASN A 86 12.99 12.59 1.77
N ILE A 87 12.19 12.96 0.79
CA ILE A 87 10.74 12.76 0.82
C ILE A 87 10.41 11.83 -0.34
N ILE A 88 9.97 10.63 0.00
CA ILE A 88 9.33 9.75 -0.97
C ILE A 88 8.03 10.45 -1.37
N PRO A 89 7.88 10.89 -2.64
CA PRO A 89 6.67 11.55 -3.07
C PRO A 89 5.50 10.57 -2.86
N GLN A 90 4.53 10.98 -2.05
CA GLN A 90 3.27 10.26 -1.96
C GLN A 90 2.46 10.72 -3.17
N GLU A 91 2.21 9.81 -4.11
CA GLU A 91 1.20 10.11 -5.12
C GLU A 91 -0.15 10.26 -4.42
N PRO A 92 -0.88 11.38 -4.63
CA PRO A 92 -2.18 11.55 -4.02
C PRO A 92 -3.07 10.41 -4.51
N GLN A 93 -3.41 9.49 -3.61
CA GLN A 93 -4.34 8.41 -3.91
C GLN A 93 -5.74 9.01 -4.00
N SER A 94 -6.16 9.41 -5.20
CA SER A 94 -7.55 9.71 -5.46
C SER A 94 -8.34 8.41 -5.51
N PHE A 95 -9.54 8.39 -4.92
CA PHE A 95 -10.41 7.21 -4.86
C PHE A 95 -10.69 6.58 -6.25
N LEU A 96 -10.57 7.34 -7.34
CA LEU A 96 -10.78 6.85 -8.70
C LEU A 96 -9.58 6.06 -9.26
N SER A 97 -8.36 6.32 -8.76
CA SER A 97 -7.15 5.57 -9.15
C SER A 97 -7.16 4.13 -8.59
N PHE A 98 -7.83 3.93 -7.46
CA PHE A 98 -8.06 2.61 -6.86
C PHE A 98 -8.90 1.70 -7.77
N LEU A 99 -9.84 2.27 -8.53
CA LEU A 99 -10.77 1.51 -9.38
C LEU A 99 -10.14 1.02 -10.69
N THR A 100 -9.01 1.61 -11.12
CA THR A 100 -8.39 1.37 -12.43
C THR A 100 -6.98 0.79 -12.37
N SER A 101 -6.40 0.65 -11.18
CA SER A 101 -5.05 0.11 -10.99
C SER A 101 -5.03 -1.42 -10.86
N PRO A 102 -4.42 -2.18 -11.81
CA PRO A 102 -4.40 -3.66 -11.79
C PRO A 102 -3.56 -4.28 -10.67
N ARG A 103 -2.96 -3.46 -9.79
CA ARG A 103 -2.04 -3.87 -8.73
C ARG A 103 -2.74 -4.21 -7.40
N TYR A 104 -3.99 -3.81 -7.22
CA TYR A 104 -4.72 -3.91 -5.95
C TYR A 104 -5.89 -4.89 -6.01
N VAL A 105 -5.70 -6.02 -6.71
CA VAL A 105 -6.72 -7.07 -6.83
C VAL A 105 -7.05 -7.85 -5.53
N PRO A 106 -6.17 -8.05 -4.53
CA PRO A 106 -6.38 -9.11 -3.53
C PRO A 106 -7.43 -8.81 -2.43
N HIS A 107 -8.01 -7.62 -2.36
CA HIS A 107 -9.12 -7.32 -1.42
C HIS A 107 -10.51 -7.33 -2.07
N HIS A 108 -10.61 -7.49 -3.39
CA HIS A 108 -11.90 -7.43 -4.07
C HIS A 108 -12.81 -8.62 -3.79
N MET A 109 -12.32 -9.76 -3.31
CA MET A 109 -13.19 -10.93 -3.08
C MET A 109 -14.22 -10.70 -1.97
N LEU A 110 -13.85 -10.02 -0.88
CA LEU A 110 -14.77 -9.69 0.23
C LEU A 110 -15.76 -8.56 -0.14
N LEU A 111 -15.31 -7.57 -0.91
CA LEU A 111 -16.17 -6.48 -1.34
C LEU A 111 -17.21 -6.97 -2.37
N VAL A 112 -16.79 -7.87 -3.27
CA VAL A 112 -17.66 -8.48 -4.27
C VAL A 112 -18.71 -9.41 -3.65
N ILE A 113 -18.34 -10.24 -2.65
CA ILE A 113 -19.32 -11.12 -2.01
C ILE A 113 -20.38 -10.34 -1.22
N LEU A 114 -20.00 -9.25 -0.55
CA LEU A 114 -20.92 -8.39 0.17
C LEU A 114 -21.85 -7.59 -0.77
N LEU A 115 -21.40 -7.27 -1.98
CA LEU A 115 -22.22 -6.57 -2.99
C LEU A 115 -23.29 -7.48 -3.60
N ILE A 116 -22.96 -8.75 -3.87
CA ILE A 116 -23.88 -9.68 -4.55
C ILE A 116 -24.87 -10.33 -3.58
N TYR A 117 -24.51 -10.50 -2.30
CA TYR A 117 -25.37 -11.07 -1.26
C TYR A 117 -26.79 -10.44 -1.19
N PRO A 118 -26.97 -9.10 -1.10
CA PRO A 118 -28.29 -8.49 -1.03
C PRO A 118 -29.16 -8.76 -2.27
N PHE A 119 -28.56 -8.90 -3.47
CA PHE A 119 -29.32 -9.24 -4.68
C PHE A 119 -29.92 -10.64 -4.57
N VAL A 120 -29.15 -11.62 -4.11
CA VAL A 120 -29.63 -12.99 -3.88
C VAL A 120 -30.73 -13.01 -2.80
N LEU A 121 -30.62 -12.18 -1.76
CA LEU A 121 -31.66 -12.03 -0.74
C LEU A 121 -32.96 -11.42 -1.29
N ILE A 122 -32.84 -10.41 -2.17
CA ILE A 122 -33.98 -9.79 -2.86
C ILE A 122 -34.63 -10.81 -3.80
N ASP A 123 -33.85 -11.53 -4.60
CA ASP A 123 -34.34 -12.54 -5.53
C ASP A 123 -35.10 -13.67 -4.80
N LEU A 124 -34.57 -14.13 -3.67
CA LEU A 124 -35.24 -15.11 -2.81
C LEU A 124 -36.51 -14.56 -2.14
N SER A 125 -36.49 -13.29 -1.70
CA SER A 125 -37.68 -12.63 -1.13
C SER A 125 -38.78 -12.45 -2.18
N PHE A 126 -38.42 -12.17 -3.42
CA PHE A 126 -39.36 -12.02 -4.53
C PHE A 126 -39.92 -13.38 -4.97
N SER A 127 -39.12 -14.45 -4.92
CA SER A 127 -39.61 -15.82 -5.14
C SER A 127 -40.56 -16.29 -4.02
N LYS A 128 -40.28 -15.95 -2.76
CA LYS A 128 -41.18 -16.24 -1.63
C LYS A 128 -42.51 -15.49 -1.75
N SER A 129 -42.47 -14.20 -2.12
CA SER A 129 -43.67 -13.42 -2.41
C SER A 129 -44.44 -13.92 -3.65
N SER A 130 -43.75 -14.46 -4.66
CA SER A 130 -44.38 -15.06 -5.84
C SER A 130 -44.97 -16.45 -5.56
N LYS A 131 -44.37 -17.24 -4.67
CA LYS A 131 -44.95 -18.50 -4.18
C LYS A 131 -46.11 -18.33 -3.19
N GLU A 132 -46.38 -17.12 -2.72
CA GLU A 132 -47.61 -16.81 -1.98
C GLU A 132 -48.84 -16.50 -2.87
N LYS A 133 -48.77 -16.84 -4.16
CA LYS A 133 -49.98 -17.12 -4.97
C LYS A 133 -50.28 -18.61 -5.15
N GLY A 134 -49.62 -19.50 -4.40
CA GLY A 134 -49.93 -20.93 -4.37
C GLY A 134 -49.27 -21.66 -3.22
N GLU A 135 -50.01 -21.77 -2.11
CA GLU A 135 -49.82 -22.66 -0.95
C GLU A 135 -48.68 -22.40 0.07
N SER A 136 -49.13 -22.42 1.34
CA SER A 136 -48.40 -22.48 2.62
C SER A 136 -47.86 -21.18 3.23
N SER A 137 -48.75 -20.44 3.90
CA SER A 137 -48.41 -19.59 5.05
C SER A 137 -49.64 -19.40 5.97
N LYS A 138 -50.29 -20.51 6.35
CA LYS A 138 -51.33 -20.56 7.40
C LYS A 138 -50.79 -21.08 8.75
N ASP A 139 -49.53 -21.49 8.82
CA ASP A 139 -49.03 -22.28 9.95
C ASP A 139 -48.15 -21.48 10.94
N GLU A 140 -47.63 -20.31 10.54
CA GLU A 140 -46.76 -19.51 11.42
C GLU A 140 -47.51 -18.62 12.41
N LEU A 141 -48.76 -18.22 12.11
CA LEU A 141 -49.59 -17.47 13.06
C LEU A 141 -50.16 -18.39 14.16
N SER A 142 -50.42 -19.65 13.84
CA SER A 142 -50.95 -20.64 14.78
C SER A 142 -49.91 -21.16 15.76
N THR A 143 -48.66 -21.32 15.34
CA THR A 143 -47.56 -21.76 16.24
C THR A 143 -47.21 -20.70 17.26
N VAL A 144 -47.11 -19.42 16.87
CA VAL A 144 -46.84 -18.32 17.80
C VAL A 144 -47.96 -18.15 18.84
N GLN A 145 -49.23 -18.32 18.42
CA GLN A 145 -50.37 -18.30 19.34
C GLN A 145 -50.40 -19.52 20.28
N LEU A 146 -49.99 -20.70 19.80
CA LEU A 146 -49.92 -21.92 20.61
C LEU A 146 -48.86 -21.81 21.72
N TYR A 147 -47.70 -21.21 21.43
CA TYR A 147 -46.65 -20.95 22.44
C TYR A 147 -47.07 -19.93 23.48
N HIS A 148 -47.84 -18.92 23.10
CA HIS A 148 -48.33 -17.90 24.03
C HIS A 148 -49.41 -18.44 24.97
N LEU A 149 -50.26 -19.36 24.51
CA LEU A 149 -51.27 -20.00 25.37
C LEU A 149 -50.67 -21.07 26.30
N THR A 150 -49.66 -21.82 25.85
CA THR A 150 -48.97 -22.81 26.69
C THR A 150 -48.08 -22.18 27.75
N SER A 151 -47.42 -21.06 27.47
CA SER A 151 -46.62 -20.35 28.48
C SER A 151 -47.47 -19.77 29.61
N ILE A 152 -48.68 -19.29 29.31
CA ILE A 152 -49.62 -18.79 30.34
C ILE A 152 -50.14 -19.92 31.24
N GLN A 153 -50.44 -21.11 30.69
CA GLN A 153 -50.91 -22.25 31.49
C GLN A 153 -49.83 -22.84 32.40
N ILE A 154 -48.56 -22.87 31.95
CA ILE A 154 -47.45 -23.42 32.76
C ILE A 154 -47.08 -22.48 33.91
N TYR A 155 -47.15 -21.16 33.72
CA TYR A 155 -46.82 -20.18 34.78
C TYR A 155 -48.02 -19.77 35.66
N GLY A 156 -49.25 -20.10 35.27
CA GLY A 156 -50.46 -19.75 36.01
C GLY A 156 -50.95 -20.79 37.04
N ASN A 157 -50.25 -21.91 37.22
CA ASN A 157 -50.65 -22.99 38.14
C ASN A 157 -49.62 -23.24 39.27
N ARG A 158 -49.08 -22.16 39.84
CA ARG A 158 -48.43 -22.15 41.16
C ARG A 158 -49.19 -21.25 42.10
#